data_AF-A0A1G7K825-F1
#
_entry.id   AF-A0A1G7K825-F1
#
_cell.length_a   1.000
_cell.length_b   1.000
_cell.length_c   1.000
_cell.angle_alpha   90.00
_cell.angle_beta   90.00
_cell.angle_gamma   90.00
#
_symmetry.space_group_name_H-M   'P 1'
#
loop_
_entity.id
_entity.type
_entity.pdbx_description
1 polymer ?
#
loop_
_entity_poly.entity_id
_entity_poly.type
_entity_poly.pdbx_seq_one_letter_code
_entity_poly.pdbx_strand_id
1 'polypeptide(L)' 'MVDRETEELASKIAECAREARHQAALLPEGPVRDALIEKAKQYEAQIPADSTYTPVTQR' A
#
# COMPACT_ATOMS: atom_id res chain seq x y z
N MET A 1 -13.22 9.41 -12.78
CA MET A 1 -13.64 8.13 -12.18
C MET A 1 -12.36 7.38 -11.92
N VAL A 2 -12.01 7.10 -10.66
CA VAL A 2 -10.99 6.09 -10.39
C VAL A 2 -11.66 4.76 -10.73
N ASP A 3 -11.08 4.01 -11.67
CA ASP A 3 -11.65 2.74 -12.07
C ASP A 3 -11.74 1.82 -10.84
N ARG A 4 -12.85 1.10 -10.69
CA ARG A 4 -13.03 0.15 -9.59
C ARG A 4 -11.88 -0.87 -9.50
N GLU A 5 -11.28 -1.17 -10.65
CA GLU A 5 -10.09 -2.02 -10.77
C GLU A 5 -8.84 -1.38 -10.13
N THR A 6 -8.70 -0.04 -10.18
CA THR A 6 -7.60 0.67 -9.53
C THR A 6 -7.75 0.69 -8.01
N GLU A 7 -8.98 0.80 -7.49
CA GLU A 7 -9.26 0.70 -6.05
C GLU A 7 -9.04 -0.72 -5.51
N GLU A 8 -9.47 -1.74 -6.25
CA GLU A 8 -9.23 -3.15 -5.89
C GLU A 8 -7.74 -3.50 -5.92
N LEU A 9 -7.00 -2.98 -6.90
CA LEU A 9 -5.55 -3.16 -6.98
C LEU A 9 -4.83 -2.44 -5.83
N ALA A 10 -5.22 -1.20 -5.53
CA ALA A 10 -4.68 -0.45 -4.40
C ALA A 10 -4.94 -1.15 -3.05
N SER A 11 -6.13 -1.74 -2.88
CA SER A 11 -6.50 -2.52 -1.69
C SER A 11 -5.61 -3.76 -1.52
N LYS A 12 -5.41 -4.52 -2.61
CA LYS A 12 -4.53 -5.71 -2.62
C LYS A 12 -3.08 -5.34 -2.31
N ILE A 13 -2.58 -4.24 -2.90
CA ILE A 13 -1.23 -3.74 -2.64
C ILE A 13 -1.09 -3.32 -1.16
N ALA A 14 -2.11 -2.67 -0.59
CA ALA A 14 -2.13 -2.30 0.82
C ALA A 14 -2.14 -3.52 1.75
N GLU A 15 -2.83 -4.60 1.38
CA GLU A 15 -2.79 -5.88 2.09
C GLU A 15 -1.39 -6.49 2.07
N CYS A 16 -0.75 -6.56 0.89
CA CYS A 16 0.62 -7.05 0.77
C CYS A 16 1.62 -6.24 1.60
N ALA A 17 1.46 -4.90 1.64
CA ALA A 17 2.30 -4.05 2.48
C ALA A 17 2.15 -4.39 3.98
N ARG A 18 0.91 -4.55 4.46
CA ARG A 18 0.63 -4.90 5.86
C ARG A 18 1.22 -6.26 6.23
N GLU A 19 1.04 -7.26 5.38
CA GLU A 19 1.60 -8.60 5.60
C GLU A 19 3.12 -8.58 5.66
N ALA A 20 3.78 -7.87 4.74
CA ALA A 20 5.23 -7.72 4.74
C ALA A 20 5.74 -7.06 6.03
N ARG A 21 5.06 -6.01 6.53
CA ARG A 21 5.38 -5.40 7.83
C ARG A 21 5.13 -6.34 8.99
N HIS A 22 4.05 -7.12 8.95
CA HIS A 22 3.74 -8.09 10.00
C HIS A 22 4.82 -9.17 10.08
N GLN A 23 5.25 -9.72 8.94
CA GLN A 23 6.36 -10.68 8.89
C GLN A 23 7.67 -10.05 9.38
N ALA A 24 7.96 -8.80 9.01
CA ALA A 24 9.13 -8.10 9.52
C ALA A 24 9.09 -7.94 11.05
N ALA A 25 7.92 -7.65 11.63
CA ALA A 25 7.76 -7.48 13.07
C ALA A 25 7.97 -8.78 13.87
N LEU A 26 7.78 -9.95 13.24
CA LEU A 26 8.03 -11.26 13.85
C LEU A 26 9.50 -11.69 13.78
N LEU A 27 10.33 -10.99 13.00
CA LEU A 27 11.73 -11.32 12.80
C LEU A 27 12.65 -10.44 13.67
N PRO A 28 13.77 -11.00 14.15
CA PRO A 28 14.80 -10.22 14.82
C PRO A 28 15.46 -9.25 13.83
N GLU A 29 16.20 -8.28 14.37
CA GLU A 29 16.95 -7.32 13.56
C GLU A 29 17.93 -8.03 12.62
N GLY A 30 17.93 -7.64 11.35
CA GLY A 30 18.81 -8.23 10.37
C GLY A 30 18.34 -8.03 8.93
N PRO A 31 19.15 -8.48 7.96
CA PRO A 31 18.95 -8.19 6.53
C PRO A 31 17.60 -8.69 6.00
N VAL A 32 17.07 -9.79 6.55
CA VAL A 32 15.77 -10.35 6.15
C VAL A 32 14.62 -9.44 6.59
N ARG A 33 14.67 -8.95 7.84
CA ARG A 33 13.69 -7.99 8.36
C ARG A 33 13.73 -6.69 7.55
N ASP A 34 14.93 -6.19 7.28
CA ASP A 34 15.11 -4.94 6.55
C ASP A 34 14.60 -5.06 5.11
N ALA A 35 14.84 -6.20 4.45
CA ALA A 35 14.30 -6.49 3.12
C ALA A 35 12.75 -6.53 3.09
N LEU A 36 12.11 -7.06 4.13
CA LEU A 36 10.64 -7.07 4.25
C LEU A 36 10.08 -5.67 4.50
N ILE A 37 10.76 -4.86 5.32
CA ILE A 37 10.40 -3.46 5.54
C ILE A 37 10.50 -2.65 4.24
N GLU A 38 11.59 -2.82 3.49
CA GLU A 38 11.76 -2.14 2.20
C GLU A 38 10.70 -2.58 1.17
N LYS A 39 10.36 -3.88 1.13
CA LYS A 39 9.24 -4.37 0.30
C LYS A 39 7.91 -3.74 0.68
N ALA A 40 7.60 -3.62 1.98
CA ALA A 40 6.37 -2.97 2.42
C ALA A 40 6.28 -1.51 1.94
N LYS A 41 7.38 -0.75 2.06
CA LYS A 41 7.46 0.63 1.55
C LYS A 41 7.27 0.70 0.04
N GLN A 42 7.83 -0.25 -0.72
CA GLN A 42 7.65 -0.32 -2.17
C GLN A 42 6.19 -0.58 -2.56
N TYR A 43 5.47 -1.41 -1.80
CA TYR A 43 4.03 -1.60 -2.01
C TYR A 43 3.27 -0.30 -1.69
N GLU A 44 3.57 0.35 -0.58
CA GLU A 44 2.93 1.62 -0.19
C GLU A 44 3.14 2.74 -1.21
N ALA A 45 4.33 2.82 -1.82
CA ALA A 45 4.63 3.79 -2.86
C ALA A 45 3.81 3.58 -4.16
N GLN A 46 3.27 2.38 -4.37
CA GLN A 46 2.41 2.06 -5.51
C GLN A 46 0.93 2.36 -5.24
N ILE A 47 0.55 2.65 -3.99
CA ILE A 47 -0.81 3.07 -3.65
C ILE A 47 -0.93 4.55 -4.04
N PRO A 48 -1.82 4.90 -4.98
CA PRO A 48 -2.03 6.30 -5.34
C PRO A 48 -2.45 7.09 -4.09
N ALA A 49 -1.68 8.12 -3.73
CA ALA A 49 -2.01 9.01 -2.61
C ALA A 49 -3.25 9.88 -2.88
N ASP A 50 -3.76 9.85 -4.11
CA ASP A 50 -4.73 10.79 -4.64
C ASP A 50 -6.16 10.37 -4.29
N SER A 51 -6.51 10.54 -3.02
CA SER A 51 -7.90 10.68 -2.56
C SER A 51 -8.44 12.11 -2.80
N THR A 52 -8.06 12.76 -3.91
CA THR A 52 -8.71 14.01 -4.30
C THR A 52 -10.03 13.70 -5.00
N TYR A 53 -10.98 13.18 -4.24
CA TYR A 53 -12.40 13.28 -4.56
C TYR A 53 -12.78 14.75 -4.45
N THR A 54 -12.69 15.51 -5.54
CA THR A 54 -13.48 16.73 -5.65
C THR A 54 -14.92 16.29 -5.90
N PRO A 55 -15.89 16.51 -4.98
CA PRO A 55 -17.29 16.44 -5.37
C PRO A 55 -17.46 17.50 -6.44
N VAL A 56 -17.65 17.06 -7.69
CA VAL A 56 -18.08 17.94 -8.77
C VAL A 56 -19.35 18.60 -8.29
N THR A 57 -19.22 19.87 -7.91
CA THR A 57 -20.34 20.75 -7.62
C THR A 57 -21.15 20.84 -8.90
N GLN A 58 -22.29 20.16 -8.89
CA GLN A 58 -23.29 20.17 -9.92
C GLN A 58 -23.85 21.60 -10.01
N ARG A 59 -23.77 22.21 -11.19
CA ARG A 59 -24.43 23.48 -11.53
C ARG A 59 -25.28 23.28 -12.78
#